data_AF-A0A7X6FL82-F1
#
_entry.id   AF-A0A7X6FL82-F1
#
_cell.length_a   1.000
_cell.length_b   1.000
_cell.length_c   1.000
_cell.angle_alpha   90.00
_cell.angle_beta   90.00
_cell.angle_gamma   90.00
#
_symmetry.space_group_name_H-M   'P 1'
#
loop_
_entity.id
_entity.type
_entity.pdbx_description
1 polymer ?
#
loop_
_entity_poly.entity_id
_entity_poly.type
_entity_poly.pdbx_seq_one_letter_code
_entity_poly.pdbx_strand_id
1 'polypeptide(L)' 'MVSQSISNLEEQLGVPLFERVGRFPQLTPQGANLLKDARQLVDDADRSEAKARSFFRRA' A
#
# COMPACT_ATOMS: atom_id res chain seq x y z
N MET A 1 0.71 -0.60 -15.44
CA MET A 1 1.47 -1.80 -15.03
C MET A 1 1.86 -1.67 -13.56
N VAL A 2 1.83 -2.74 -12.77
CA VAL A 2 2.14 -2.71 -11.32
C VAL A 2 3.49 -2.06 -11.04
N SER A 3 4.53 -2.40 -11.79
CA SER A 3 5.87 -1.84 -11.60
C SER A 3 5.94 -0.32 -11.80
N GLN A 4 5.14 0.24 -12.71
CA GLN A 4 5.09 1.70 -12.91
C GLN A 4 4.41 2.40 -11.73
N SER A 5 3.32 1.81 -11.21
CA SER A 5 2.64 2.35 -10.04
C SER A 5 3.55 2.37 -8.81
N ILE A 6 4.36 1.32 -8.62
CA ILE A 6 5.36 1.28 -7.54
C ILE A 6 6.45 2.33 -7.76
N SER A 7 6.98 2.47 -8.98
CA SER A 7 8.01 3.49 -9.28
C SER A 7 7.51 4.90 -8.97
N ASN A 8 6.28 5.23 -9.36
CA ASN A 8 5.68 6.54 -9.08
C ASN A 8 5.49 6.76 -7.57
N LEU A 9 5.15 5.71 -6.82
CA LEU A 9 5.02 5.79 -5.36
C LEU A 9 6.38 6.04 -4.70
N GLU A 10 7.43 5.33 -5.13
CA GLU A 10 8.80 5.54 -4.65
C GLU A 10 9.28 6.97 -4.92
N GLU A 11 8.97 7.53 -6.10
CA GLU A 11 9.26 8.93 -6.44
C GLU A 11 8.51 9.93 -5.55
N GLN A 12 7.21 9.72 -5.32
CA GLN A 12 6.40 10.60 -4.47
C GLN A 12 6.85 10.57 -3.00
N LEU A 13 7.26 9.40 -2.51
CA LEU A 13 7.74 9.23 -1.14
C LEU A 13 9.22 9.65 -0.97
N GLY A 14 9.99 9.73 -2.06
CA GLY A 14 11.43 9.97 -2.02
C GLY A 14 12.21 8.82 -1.36
N VAL A 15 11.65 7.61 -1.32
CA VAL A 15 12.21 6.45 -0.62
C VAL A 15 12.07 5.21 -1.51
N PRO A 16 13.16 4.45 -1.76
CA PRO A 16 13.07 3.17 -2.46
C PRO A 16 12.40 2.14 -1.56
N LEU A 17 11.33 1.53 -2.05
CA LEU A 17 10.56 0.50 -1.36
C LEU A 17 11.05 -0.90 -1.74
N PHE A 18 11.55 -1.06 -2.97
CA PHE A 18 12.08 -2.33 -3.46
C PHE A 18 13.51 -2.20 -3.99
N GLU A 19 14.32 -3.21 -3.72
CA GLU A 19 15.60 -3.43 -4.37
C GLU A 19 15.47 -4.46 -5.50
N ARG A 20 16.24 -4.24 -6.57
CA ARG A 20 16.24 -5.09 -7.77
C ARG A 20 17.41 -6.07 -7.71
N VAL A 21 17.36 -6.99 -6.75
CA VAL A 21 18.37 -8.04 -6.58
C VAL A 21 17.83 -9.37 -7.10
N GLY A 22 18.36 -9.85 -8.23
CA GLY A 22 17.95 -11.10 -8.85
C GLY A 22 16.66 -11.01 -9.67
N ARG A 23 15.94 -12.13 -9.81
CA ARG A 23 14.78 -12.25 -10.71
C ARG A 23 13.51 -11.54 -10.18
N PHE A 24 13.41 -11.35 -8.86
CA PHE A 24 12.23 -10.79 -8.22
C PHE A 24 12.61 -9.62 -7.30
N PRO A 25 11.84 -8.52 -7.29
CA PRO A 25 12.09 -7.40 -6.40
C PRO A 25 11.93 -7.84 -4.94
N GLN A 26 12.81 -7.36 -4.08
CA GLN A 26 12.76 -7.58 -2.63
C GLN A 26 12.51 -6.27 -1.92
N LEU A 27 11.87 -6.30 -0.74
CA LEU A 27 11.65 -5.09 0.05
C LEU A 27 12.98 -4.57 0.58
N THR A 28 13.18 -3.26 0.51
CA THR A 28 14.20 -2.58 1.31
C THR A 28 13.79 -2.58 2.79
N PRO A 29 14.71 -2.31 3.74
CA PRO A 29 14.34 -2.12 5.15
C PRO A 29 13.29 -1.01 5.34
N GLN A 30 13.38 0.08 4.57
CA GLN A 30 12.42 1.18 4.58
C GLN A 30 11.06 0.72 4.03
N GLY A 31 11.07 -0.03 2.91
CA GLY A 31 9.87 -0.60 2.32
C GLY A 31 9.16 -1.58 3.26
N ALA A 32 9.91 -2.41 3.99
CA ALA A 32 9.34 -3.32 4.98
C ALA A 32 8.66 -2.58 6.15
N ASN A 33 9.24 -1.48 6.62
CA ASN A 33 8.61 -0.64 7.65
C ASN A 33 7.33 0.02 7.13
N LEU A 34 7.39 0.67 5.96
CA LEU A 34 6.23 1.34 5.36
C LEU A 34 5.11 0.37 4.95
N LEU A 35 5.45 -0.88 4.61
CA LEU A 35 4.45 -1.90 4.26
C LEU A 35 3.49 -2.18 5.43
N LYS A 36 3.96 -2.11 6.68
CA LYS A 36 3.10 -2.29 7.85
C LYS A 36 2.04 -1.19 7.91
N ASP A 37 2.45 0.05 7.71
CA ASP A 37 1.56 1.21 7.75
C ASP A 37 0.60 1.21 6.54
N ALA A 38 1.12 0.89 5.35
CA ALA A 38 0.31 0.79 4.14
C ALA A 38 -0.79 -0.27 4.26
N ARG A 39 -0.51 -1.43 4.86
CA ARG A 39 -1.51 -2.46 5.15
C ARG A 39 -2.59 -1.94 6.09
N GLN A 40 -2.20 -1.26 7.17
CA GLN A 40 -3.15 -0.69 8.12
C GLN A 40 -4.05 0.37 7.46
N LEU A 41 -3.49 1.22 6.59
CA LEU A 41 -4.27 2.23 5.86
C LEU A 41 -5.31 1.62 4.93
N VAL A 42 -4.97 0.53 4.23
CA VAL A 42 -5.92 -0.20 3.37
C VAL A 42 -7.02 -0.83 4.23
N ASP A 43 -6.66 -1.50 5.33
CA ASP A 43 -7.63 -2.09 6.26
C ASP A 43 -8.60 -1.03 6.82
N ASP A 44 -8.08 0.15 7.17
CA ASP A 44 -8.90 1.25 7.70
C ASP A 44 -9.81 1.87 6.63
N ALA A 45 -9.35 1.96 5.39
CA ALA A 45 -10.17 2.37 4.25
C ALA A 45 -11.31 1.36 4.02
N ASP A 46 -11.01 0.06 4.02
CA ASP A 46 -12.00 -1.01 3.86
C ASP A 46 -13.05 -0.99 4.97
N ARG A 47 -12.61 -0.81 6.23
CA ARG A 47 -13.51 -0.64 7.38
C ARG A 47 -14.39 0.58 7.25
N SER A 48 -13.84 1.70 6.79
CA SER A 48 -14.58 2.94 6.58
C SER A 48 -15.66 2.77 5.52
N GLU A 49 -15.33 2.11 4.42
CA GLU A 49 -16.29 1.79 3.35
C GLU A 49 -17.38 0.81 3.84
N ALA A 50 -17.01 -0.23 4.60
CA ALA A 50 -17.96 -1.16 5.20
C ALA A 50 -18.92 -0.46 6.17
N LYS A 51 -18.41 0.46 6.99
CA LYS A 51 -19.22 1.28 7.89
C LYS A 51 -20.18 2.18 7.11
N ALA A 52 -19.71 2.85 6.05
CA ALA A 52 -20.56 3.68 5.19
C ALA A 52 -21.70 2.86 4.57
N ARG A 53 -21.40 1.68 4.00
CA ARG A 53 -22.42 0.75 3.47
C ARG A 53 -23.45 0.32 4.52
N SER A 54 -23.04 0.16 5.77
CA SER A 54 -23.95 -0.25 6.85
C SER A 54 -25.06 0.77 7.14
N PHE A 55 -24.84 2.06 6.84
CA PHE A 55 -25.86 3.09 6.99
C PHE A 55 -27.01 2.92 6.01
N PHE A 56 -26.73 2.46 4.79
CA PHE A 56 -27.73 2.29 3.73
C PHE A 56 -28.48 0.95 3.82
N ARG A 57 -27.95 -0.04 4.55
CA ARG A 57 -28.61 -1.36 4.76
C ARG A 57 -29.64 -1.36 5.91
N ARG A 58 -29.95 -0.19 6.48
CA ARG A 58 -30.87 0.01 7.60
C ARG A 58 -32.23 0.65 7.20
N ALA A 59 -32.51 0.75 5.91
CA ALA A 59 -33.84 1.03 5.37
C ALA A 59 -34.50 -0.28 4.94
#